data_AF-G9PNI3-F1
#
_entry.id   AF-G9PNI3-F1
#
_cell.length_a   1.000
_cell.length_b   1.000
_cell.length_c   1.000
_cell.angle_alpha   90.00
_cell.angle_beta   90.00
_cell.angle_gamma   90.00
#
_symmetry.space_group_name_H-M   'P 1'
#
loop_
_entity.id
_entity.type
_entity.pdbx_description
1 polymer ?
#
loop_
_entity_poly.entity_id
_entity_poly.type
_entity_poly.pdbx_seq_one_letter_code
_entity_poly.pdbx_strand_id
1 'polypeptide(L)'
;MAQRLAHVPVGWRPTQLLVRLRRFACPHCRRVWRQDTSALAQPRARLTRSAVEWGLRALALDSMSISRVARTLELSWHTANTTILASAQVALLDDPHRFDGVEVLGVDDSPARFAPMREVPPLCGATPGGATSTPAVIIDLTPVRDATGPARLLDPGPYPADGWSLFIGLCELLWKD
;
A
#
# COMPACT_ATOMS: atom_id res chain seq x y z
N MET A 1 27.99 15.67 -1.74
CA MET A 1 27.42 14.40 -1.22
C MET A 1 26.36 13.94 -2.21
N ALA A 2 26.39 12.68 -2.63
CA ALA A 2 25.37 12.10 -3.49
C ALA A 2 24.63 11.00 -2.72
N GLN A 3 23.30 10.97 -2.83
CA GLN A 3 22.45 9.95 -2.26
C GLN A 3 21.86 9.11 -3.40
N ARG A 4 21.88 7.80 -3.25
CA ARG A 4 21.28 6.85 -4.20
C ARG A 4 19.97 6.35 -3.61
N LEU A 5 18.88 6.50 -4.35
CA LEU A 5 17.53 6.13 -3.92
C LEU A 5 16.91 5.19 -4.94
N ALA A 6 16.26 4.13 -4.48
CA ALA A 6 15.39 3.32 -5.32
C ALA A 6 14.19 4.16 -5.77
N HIS A 7 13.91 4.11 -7.07
CA HIS A 7 12.83 4.84 -7.71
C HIS A 7 11.87 3.89 -8.42
N VAL A 8 10.77 4.46 -8.95
CA VAL A 8 9.77 3.72 -9.72
C VAL A 8 10.47 2.97 -10.86
N PRO A 9 10.24 1.65 -11.01
CA PRO A 9 10.89 0.87 -12.05
C PRO A 9 10.37 1.27 -13.43
N VAL A 10 11.26 1.28 -14.41
CA VAL A 10 10.93 1.58 -15.81
C VAL A 10 11.07 0.31 -16.63
N GLY A 11 9.98 -0.10 -17.29
CA GLY A 11 9.97 -1.34 -18.07
C GLY A 11 10.36 -2.58 -17.24
N TRP A 12 9.92 -2.63 -15.97
CA TRP A 12 10.28 -3.67 -14.99
C TRP A 12 11.77 -3.74 -14.61
N ARG A 13 12.56 -2.76 -15.03
CA ARG A 13 13.96 -2.66 -14.63
C ARG A 13 14.10 -1.80 -13.39
N PRO A 14 14.94 -2.22 -12.44
CA PRO A 14 15.27 -1.41 -11.29
C PRO A 14 15.85 -0.08 -11.73
N THR A 15 15.33 0.99 -11.15
CA THR A 15 15.71 2.36 -11.48
C THR A 15 16.17 3.07 -10.21
N GLN A 16 17.31 3.74 -10.28
CA GLN A 16 17.91 4.43 -9.14
C GLN A 16 18.08 5.91 -9.46
N LEU A 17 17.67 6.77 -8.55
CA LEU A 17 17.94 8.20 -8.61
C LEU A 17 19.23 8.52 -7.84
N LEU A 18 20.16 9.17 -8.53
CA LEU A 18 21.37 9.71 -7.94
C LEU A 18 21.18 11.21 -7.67
N VAL A 19 20.97 11.55 -6.42
CA VAL A 19 20.59 12.90 -6.00
C VAL A 19 21.80 13.60 -5.39
N ARG A 20 22.22 14.72 -5.98
CA ARG A 20 23.30 15.55 -5.43
C ARG A 20 22.72 16.52 -4.41
N LEU A 21 23.02 16.31 -3.14
CA LEU A 21 22.59 17.19 -2.05
C LEU A 21 23.55 18.36 -1.90
N ARG A 22 23.01 19.58 -1.99
CA ARG A 22 23.75 20.81 -1.69
C ARG A 22 23.83 21.03 -0.18
N ARG A 23 24.97 21.55 0.26
CA ARG A 23 25.22 21.98 1.64
C ARG A 23 25.37 23.49 1.61
N PHE A 24 24.56 24.19 2.40
CA PHE A 24 24.53 25.64 2.48
C PHE A 24 25.12 26.08 3.82
N ALA A 25 25.82 27.21 3.83
CA ALA A 25 26.37 27.79 5.04
C ALA A 25 26.00 29.27 5.10
N CYS A 26 25.61 29.74 6.29
CA CYS A 26 25.44 31.17 6.52
C CYS A 26 26.82 31.83 6.58
N PRO A 27 27.07 32.89 5.79
CA PRO A 27 28.37 33.56 5.80
C PRO A 27 28.68 34.25 7.14
N HIS A 28 27.65 34.70 7.86
CA HIS A 28 27.79 35.47 9.10
C HIS A 28 27.93 34.58 10.35
N CYS A 29 26.99 33.66 10.59
CA CYS A 29 26.97 32.84 11.81
C CYS A 29 27.56 31.43 11.63
N ARG A 30 28.07 31.10 10.43
CA ARG A 30 28.67 29.79 10.09
C ARG A 30 27.77 28.57 10.28
N ARG A 31 26.47 28.75 10.56
CA ARG A 31 25.49 27.66 10.64
C ARG A 31 25.36 26.98 9.28
N VAL A 32 25.26 25.65 9.28
CA VAL A 32 25.26 24.84 8.06
C VAL A 32 24.02 23.98 7.99
N TRP A 33 23.36 23.94 6.84
CA TRP A 33 22.21 23.10 6.58
C TRP A 33 22.34 22.39 5.24
N ARG A 34 21.50 21.38 5.01
CA ARG A 34 21.43 20.64 3.74
C ARG A 34 20.18 21.07 3.00
N GLN A 35 20.22 20.93 1.68
CA GLN A 35 19.03 21.04 0.86
C GLN A 35 17.95 20.11 1.38
N ASP A 36 16.73 20.64 1.56
CA ASP A 36 15.60 19.82 1.94
C ASP A 36 15.24 18.88 0.77
N THR A 37 15.07 17.61 1.11
CA THR A 37 14.66 16.53 0.19
C THR A 37 13.50 15.73 0.74
N SER A 38 12.81 16.25 1.76
CA SER A 38 11.63 15.66 2.40
C SER A 38 10.51 15.34 1.41
N ALA A 39 10.36 16.15 0.35
CA ALA A 39 9.42 15.93 -0.74
C ALA A 39 9.80 14.72 -1.62
N LEU A 40 11.08 14.40 -1.73
CA LEU A 40 11.56 13.26 -2.52
C LEU A 40 11.56 11.97 -1.72
N ALA A 41 12.06 12.01 -0.49
CA ALA A 41 12.23 10.84 0.37
C ALA A 41 12.23 11.26 1.84
N GLN A 42 11.78 10.37 2.74
CA GLN A 42 11.92 10.59 4.17
C GLN A 42 13.41 10.62 4.58
N PRO A 43 13.77 11.28 5.70
CA PRO A 43 15.14 11.28 6.19
C PRO A 43 15.70 9.85 6.34
N ARG A 44 16.88 9.59 5.77
CA ARG A 44 17.56 8.28 5.75
C ARG A 44 16.84 7.16 4.98
N ALA A 45 15.74 7.46 4.29
CA ALA A 45 15.07 6.47 3.46
C ALA A 45 15.97 6.03 2.30
N ARG A 46 15.78 4.76 1.89
CA ARG A 46 16.41 4.18 0.69
C ARG A 46 15.51 4.24 -0.54
N LEU A 47 14.24 4.56 -0.35
CA LEU A 47 13.22 4.67 -1.38
C LEU A 47 12.81 6.13 -1.53
N THR A 48 12.48 6.51 -2.76
CA THR A 48 11.67 7.72 -3.00
C THR A 48 10.22 7.50 -2.60
N ARG A 49 9.49 8.58 -2.30
CA ARG A 49 8.05 8.52 -2.01
C ARG A 49 7.28 7.88 -3.16
N SER A 50 7.62 8.20 -4.40
CA SER A 50 7.00 7.58 -5.59
C SER A 50 7.27 6.07 -5.69
N ALA A 51 8.47 5.60 -5.28
CA ALA A 51 8.75 4.16 -5.25
C ALA A 51 7.95 3.43 -4.17
N VAL A 52 7.69 4.10 -3.04
CA VAL A 52 6.83 3.57 -1.98
C VAL A 52 5.38 3.47 -2.47
N GLU A 53 4.86 4.52 -3.10
CA GLU A 53 3.52 4.55 -3.69
C GLU A 53 3.36 3.49 -4.79
N TRP A 54 4.37 3.35 -5.66
CA TRP A 54 4.42 2.26 -6.63
C TRP A 54 4.42 0.90 -5.96
N GLY A 55 5.20 0.72 -4.89
CA GLY A 55 5.24 -0.53 -4.12
C GLY A 55 3.88 -0.87 -3.51
N LEU A 56 3.16 0.11 -2.97
CA LEU A 56 1.79 -0.06 -2.48
C LEU A 56 0.84 -0.51 -3.59
N ARG A 57 0.87 0.17 -4.74
CA ARG A 57 0.09 -0.21 -5.92
C ARG A 57 0.45 -1.62 -6.40
N ALA A 58 1.73 -1.97 -6.45
CA ALA A 58 2.18 -3.29 -6.88
C ALA A 58 1.67 -4.41 -5.97
N LEU A 59 1.59 -4.17 -4.66
CA LEU A 59 1.01 -5.12 -3.72
C LEU A 59 -0.52 -5.20 -3.85
N ALA A 60 -1.18 -4.05 -3.99
CA ALA A 60 -2.64 -3.93 -3.86
C ALA A 60 -3.42 -3.94 -5.18
N LEU A 61 -2.79 -3.78 -6.34
CA LEU A 61 -3.46 -3.83 -7.66
C LEU A 61 -2.98 -5.02 -8.49
N ASP A 62 -1.69 -5.33 -8.39
CA ASP A 62 -1.05 -6.39 -9.18
C ASP A 62 -0.82 -7.67 -8.36
N SER A 63 -1.28 -7.68 -7.09
CA SER A 63 -1.10 -8.77 -6.12
C SER A 63 0.35 -9.32 -6.09
N MET A 64 1.34 -8.44 -6.27
CA MET A 64 2.75 -8.86 -6.24
C MET A 64 3.17 -9.25 -4.83
N SER A 65 4.06 -10.24 -4.71
CA SER A 65 4.70 -10.50 -3.42
C SER A 65 5.73 -9.42 -3.07
N ILE A 66 5.94 -9.18 -1.78
CA ILE A 66 6.99 -8.27 -1.29
C ILE A 66 8.37 -8.70 -1.82
N SER A 67 8.61 -10.00 -1.99
CA SER A 67 9.84 -10.51 -2.60
C SER A 67 10.01 -10.09 -4.04
N ARG A 68 8.92 -10.06 -4.83
CA ARG A 68 8.93 -9.56 -6.21
C ARG A 68 9.18 -8.04 -6.23
N VAL A 69 8.50 -7.30 -5.36
CA VAL A 69 8.69 -5.84 -5.22
C VAL A 69 10.14 -5.51 -4.84
N ALA A 70 10.70 -6.19 -3.85
CA ALA A 70 12.08 -6.00 -3.41
C ALA A 70 13.08 -6.26 -4.54
N ARG A 71 12.86 -7.32 -5.33
CA ARG A 71 13.69 -7.64 -6.51
C ARG A 71 13.59 -6.56 -7.58
N THR A 72 12.39 -6.10 -7.90
CA THR A 72 12.15 -5.06 -8.91
C THR A 72 12.77 -3.71 -8.52
N LEU A 73 12.86 -3.42 -7.21
CA LEU A 73 13.44 -2.19 -6.68
C LEU A 73 14.93 -2.32 -6.30
N GLU A 74 15.54 -3.49 -6.47
CA GLU A 74 16.91 -3.79 -6.00
C GLU A 74 17.13 -3.49 -4.50
N LEU A 75 16.16 -3.88 -3.68
CA LEU A 75 16.22 -3.71 -2.23
C LEU A 75 16.29 -5.05 -1.52
N SER A 76 16.72 -5.01 -0.26
CA SER A 76 16.51 -6.15 0.62
C SER A 76 15.01 -6.31 0.85
N TRP A 77 14.59 -7.57 1.01
CA TRP A 77 13.21 -7.89 1.37
C TRP A 77 12.76 -7.11 2.62
N HIS A 78 13.62 -7.05 3.64
CA HIS A 78 13.30 -6.37 4.90
C HIS A 78 13.07 -4.86 4.72
N THR A 79 13.87 -4.19 3.90
CA THR A 79 13.69 -2.75 3.62
C THR A 79 12.41 -2.49 2.84
N ALA A 80 12.11 -3.33 1.84
CA ALA A 80 10.86 -3.21 1.08
C ALA A 80 9.65 -3.44 1.99
N ASN A 81 9.66 -4.53 2.77
CA ASN A 81 8.61 -4.88 3.72
C ASN A 81 8.34 -3.74 4.70
N THR A 82 9.34 -3.34 5.49
CA THR A 82 9.17 -2.31 6.53
C THR A 82 8.68 -0.97 5.98
N THR A 83 9.24 -0.51 4.85
CA THR A 83 8.90 0.81 4.31
C THR A 83 7.51 0.84 3.69
N ILE A 84 7.16 -0.21 2.93
CA ILE A 84 5.87 -0.28 2.24
C ILE A 84 4.76 -0.54 3.26
N LEU A 85 4.97 -1.42 4.25
CA LEU A 85 3.98 -1.67 5.30
C LEU A 85 3.72 -0.46 6.19
N ALA A 86 4.76 0.27 6.59
CA ALA A 86 4.56 1.52 7.33
C ALA A 86 3.72 2.53 6.54
N SER A 87 3.88 2.57 5.21
CA SER A 87 3.12 3.48 4.35
C SER A 87 1.70 2.99 4.10
N ALA A 88 1.50 1.67 4.03
CA ALA A 88 0.17 1.06 3.96
C ALA A 88 -0.62 1.36 5.23
N GLN A 89 0.01 1.23 6.40
CA GLN A 89 -0.62 1.56 7.68
C GLN A 89 -1.05 3.02 7.74
N VAL A 90 -0.19 3.97 7.34
CA VAL A 90 -0.58 5.39 7.28
C VAL A 90 -1.74 5.59 6.30
N ALA A 91 -1.69 5.01 5.11
CA ALA A 91 -2.75 5.17 4.11
C ALA A 91 -4.10 4.57 4.55
N LEU A 92 -4.07 3.47 5.32
CA LEU A 92 -5.28 2.81 5.84
C LEU A 92 -5.88 3.54 7.05
N LEU A 93 -5.06 4.29 7.79
CA LEU A 93 -5.44 5.01 9.01
C LEU A 93 -5.59 6.52 8.79
N ASP A 94 -5.46 7.02 7.57
CA ASP A 94 -5.50 8.46 7.26
C ASP A 94 -6.88 9.08 7.49
N ASP A 95 -7.94 8.26 7.48
CA ASP A 95 -9.30 8.66 7.84
C ASP A 95 -9.76 7.98 9.14
N PRO A 96 -9.63 8.66 10.30
CA PRO A 96 -10.08 8.11 11.58
C PRO A 96 -11.61 8.02 11.70
N HIS A 97 -12.37 8.75 10.87
CA HIS A 97 -13.84 8.79 10.89
C HIS A 97 -14.48 7.74 9.97
N ARG A 98 -13.66 6.97 9.25
CA ARG A 98 -14.13 5.97 8.27
C ARG A 98 -15.04 4.89 8.87
N PHE A 99 -14.95 4.67 10.18
CA PHE A 99 -15.78 3.72 10.92
C PHE A 99 -16.80 4.40 11.85
N ASP A 100 -17.05 5.71 11.69
CA ASP A 100 -18.02 6.41 12.54
C ASP A 100 -19.44 5.83 12.37
N GLY A 101 -20.06 5.50 13.50
CA GLY A 101 -21.38 4.87 13.54
C GLY A 101 -21.41 3.42 13.05
N VAL A 102 -20.26 2.78 12.85
CA VAL A 102 -20.14 1.33 12.59
C VAL A 102 -19.98 0.62 13.92
N GLU A 103 -20.90 -0.32 14.20
CA GLU A 103 -20.90 -1.15 15.40
C GLU A 103 -20.81 -2.65 15.07
N VAL A 104 -21.14 -3.05 13.84
CA VAL A 104 -21.04 -4.44 13.37
C VAL A 104 -20.34 -4.48 12.02
N LEU A 105 -19.19 -5.15 11.98
CA LEU A 105 -18.41 -5.36 10.76
C LEU A 105 -18.61 -6.77 10.22
N GLY A 106 -18.96 -6.87 8.95
CA GLY A 106 -18.89 -8.09 8.15
C GLY A 106 -17.68 -8.05 7.22
N VAL A 107 -17.02 -9.18 7.04
CA VAL A 107 -15.97 -9.38 6.03
C VAL A 107 -16.46 -10.45 5.07
N ASP A 108 -16.49 -10.14 3.77
CA ASP A 108 -16.85 -11.09 2.72
C ASP A 108 -15.69 -11.29 1.76
N ASP A 109 -15.17 -12.51 1.71
CA ASP A 109 -14.08 -12.94 0.82
C ASP A 109 -14.62 -13.64 -0.44
N SER A 110 -15.94 -13.59 -0.70
CA SER A 110 -16.58 -14.38 -1.74
C SER A 110 -16.50 -13.70 -3.13
N PRO A 111 -16.02 -14.39 -4.18
CA PRO A 111 -15.71 -13.79 -5.48
C PRO A 111 -16.93 -13.41 -6.34
N ALA A 112 -18.13 -13.85 -5.99
CA ALA A 112 -19.27 -13.84 -6.92
C ALA A 112 -20.06 -12.52 -6.97
N ARG A 113 -19.94 -11.64 -5.96
CA ARG A 113 -20.88 -10.51 -5.79
C ARG A 113 -20.33 -9.16 -6.26
N PHE A 114 -19.02 -9.03 -6.42
CA PHE A 114 -18.36 -7.74 -6.68
C PHE A 114 -17.41 -7.73 -7.89
N ALA A 115 -17.29 -8.83 -8.63
CA ALA A 115 -16.57 -8.80 -9.91
C ALA A 115 -17.39 -7.97 -10.92
N PRO A 116 -16.82 -6.93 -11.57
CA PRO A 116 -17.46 -6.36 -12.74
C PRO A 116 -17.59 -7.48 -13.77
N MET A 117 -18.81 -7.72 -14.24
CA MET A 117 -19.14 -8.74 -15.22
C MET A 117 -18.23 -8.59 -16.44
N ARG A 118 -17.15 -9.38 -16.49
CA ARG A 118 -16.25 -9.43 -17.64
C ARG A 118 -16.81 -10.46 -18.60
N GLU A 119 -17.58 -9.99 -19.59
CA GLU A 119 -18.02 -10.77 -20.75
C GLU A 119 -16.83 -11.16 -21.64
N VAL A 120 -15.98 -12.10 -21.21
CA VAL A 120 -15.18 -12.91 -22.15
C VAL A 120 -14.85 -14.24 -21.46
N PRO A 121 -15.33 -15.41 -21.94
CA PRO A 121 -14.85 -16.69 -21.43
C PRO A 121 -13.40 -16.89 -21.89
N PRO A 122 -12.46 -17.28 -21.01
CA PRO A 122 -11.11 -17.58 -21.46
C PRO A 122 -11.13 -18.85 -22.30
N LEU A 123 -10.67 -18.70 -23.54
CA LEU A 123 -10.33 -19.79 -24.43
C LEU A 123 -9.27 -20.68 -23.74
N CYS A 124 -9.61 -21.96 -23.59
CA CYS A 124 -8.71 -23.12 -23.51
C CYS A 124 -7.42 -23.03 -22.67
N GLY A 125 -7.35 -23.85 -21.62
CA GLY A 125 -6.13 -24.63 -21.36
C GLY A 125 -5.02 -23.96 -20.54
N ALA A 126 -5.34 -23.33 -19.43
CA ALA A 126 -4.39 -23.16 -18.35
C ALA A 126 -5.06 -23.58 -17.03
N THR A 127 -4.57 -24.64 -16.41
CA THR A 127 -4.74 -24.86 -14.97
C THR A 127 -3.73 -23.96 -14.25
N PRO A 128 -4.16 -22.95 -13.48
CA PRO A 128 -3.24 -22.22 -12.63
C PRO A 128 -3.53 -22.63 -11.19
N GLY A 129 -2.61 -23.41 -10.61
CA GLY A 129 -2.35 -23.33 -9.18
C GLY A 129 -1.87 -21.92 -8.88
N GLY A 130 -2.81 -21.02 -8.64
CA GLY A 130 -2.58 -19.62 -8.37
C GLY A 130 -3.85 -19.13 -7.72
N ALA A 131 -3.84 -19.05 -6.39
CA ALA A 131 -4.93 -18.45 -5.64
C ALA A 131 -5.13 -17.03 -6.19
N THR A 132 -6.21 -16.82 -6.95
CA THR A 132 -6.81 -15.51 -7.12
C THR A 132 -7.11 -15.02 -5.71
N SER A 133 -6.28 -14.13 -5.18
CA SER A 133 -6.61 -13.41 -3.96
C SER A 133 -7.87 -12.62 -4.24
N THR A 134 -9.00 -13.13 -3.73
CA THR A 134 -10.27 -12.42 -3.83
C THR A 134 -10.16 -11.15 -2.99
N PRO A 135 -10.66 -10.01 -3.48
CA PRO A 135 -10.80 -8.83 -2.63
C PRO A 135 -11.72 -9.14 -1.45
N ALA A 136 -11.18 -9.11 -0.23
CA ALA A 136 -11.95 -9.11 0.99
C ALA A 136 -12.70 -7.78 1.10
N VAL A 137 -14.02 -7.83 1.20
CA VAL A 137 -14.87 -6.64 1.27
C VAL A 137 -15.34 -6.42 2.69
N ILE A 138 -15.22 -5.18 3.20
CA ILE A 138 -15.77 -4.79 4.50
C ILE A 138 -17.16 -4.19 4.31
N ILE A 139 -18.10 -4.73 5.07
CA ILE A 139 -19.50 -4.36 5.04
C ILE A 139 -19.89 -3.91 6.44
N ASP A 140 -20.46 -2.71 6.57
CA ASP A 140 -21.15 -2.33 7.79
C ASP A 140 -22.55 -2.95 7.82
N LEU A 141 -22.75 -3.78 8.84
CA LEU A 141 -23.98 -4.52 9.12
C LEU A 141 -24.82 -3.85 10.22
N THR A 142 -24.38 -2.74 10.81
CA THR A 142 -25.12 -1.99 11.84
C THR A 142 -26.54 -1.64 11.41
N PRO A 143 -26.81 -1.13 10.19
CA PRO A 143 -28.18 -0.83 9.79
C PRO A 143 -29.09 -2.08 9.74
N VAL A 144 -28.51 -3.24 9.40
CA VAL A 144 -29.22 -4.52 9.35
C VAL A 144 -29.51 -5.03 10.75
N ARG A 145 -28.53 -4.97 11.66
CA ARG A 145 -28.70 -5.34 13.08
C ARG A 145 -29.78 -4.47 13.73
N ASP A 146 -29.74 -3.16 13.47
CA ASP A 146 -30.63 -2.19 14.12
C ASP A 146 -31.98 -2.04 13.41
N ALA A 147 -32.21 -2.80 12.33
CA ALA A 147 -33.39 -2.72 11.48
C ALA A 147 -33.69 -1.30 10.94
N THR A 148 -32.64 -0.49 10.78
CA THR A 148 -32.72 0.89 10.29
C THR A 148 -32.46 1.01 8.78
N GLY A 149 -31.92 -0.03 8.15
CA GLY A 149 -31.69 -0.05 6.71
C GLY A 149 -30.87 -1.24 6.19
N PRO A 150 -30.54 -1.26 4.90
CA PRO A 150 -29.69 -2.29 4.31
C PRO A 150 -28.22 -2.12 4.74
N ALA A 151 -27.45 -3.21 4.62
CA ALA A 151 -26.01 -3.18 4.83
C ALA A 151 -25.34 -2.17 3.87
N ARG A 152 -24.30 -1.48 4.35
CA ARG A 152 -23.54 -0.52 3.53
C ARG A 152 -22.12 -1.00 3.32
N LEU A 153 -21.64 -0.88 2.09
CA LEU A 153 -20.25 -1.16 1.74
C LEU A 153 -19.37 -0.07 2.34
N LEU A 154 -18.35 -0.44 3.12
CA LEU A 154 -17.35 0.53 3.56
C LEU A 154 -16.31 0.67 2.45
N ASP A 155 -16.12 1.90 1.96
CA ASP A 155 -15.15 2.20 0.90
C ASP A 155 -13.75 1.75 1.38
N PRO A 156 -13.04 0.84 0.68
CA PRO A 156 -11.68 0.42 1.02
C PRO A 156 -10.63 1.56 1.01
N GLY A 157 -11.01 2.76 0.56
CA GLY A 157 -10.07 3.82 0.23
C GLY A 157 -9.48 3.61 -1.17
N PRO A 158 -8.51 4.43 -1.62
CA PRO A 158 -8.02 4.42 -3.01
C PRO A 158 -7.22 3.18 -3.43
N TYR A 159 -7.19 2.11 -2.63
CA TYR A 159 -6.44 0.88 -2.90
C TYR A 159 -7.37 -0.35 -2.91
N PRO A 160 -7.19 -1.30 -3.85
CA PRO A 160 -8.03 -2.48 -3.94
C PRO A 160 -7.83 -3.46 -2.78
N ALA A 161 -8.79 -4.37 -2.67
CA ALA A 161 -9.02 -5.19 -1.50
C ALA A 161 -7.99 -6.32 -1.25
N ASP A 162 -6.98 -6.47 -2.10
CA ASP A 162 -5.80 -7.33 -1.90
C ASP A 162 -4.70 -6.70 -1.02
N GLY A 163 -4.80 -5.41 -0.70
CA GLY A 163 -4.01 -4.76 0.36
C GLY A 163 -4.42 -5.14 1.79
N TRP A 164 -5.50 -5.90 1.96
CA TRP A 164 -6.12 -6.14 3.26
C TRP A 164 -5.59 -7.36 4.02
N SER A 165 -4.89 -8.30 3.39
CA SER A 165 -4.11 -9.30 4.14
C SER A 165 -3.02 -8.63 5.00
N LEU A 166 -2.53 -7.46 4.57
CA LEU A 166 -1.65 -6.62 5.37
C LEU A 166 -2.38 -5.83 6.46
N PHE A 167 -3.63 -5.42 6.22
CA PHE A 167 -4.49 -4.79 7.23
C PHE A 167 -4.90 -5.79 8.33
N ILE A 168 -5.36 -6.99 8.00
CA ILE A 168 -5.70 -8.04 8.98
C ILE A 168 -4.46 -8.44 9.80
N GLY A 169 -3.29 -8.59 9.15
CA GLY A 169 -2.03 -8.83 9.87
C GLY A 169 -1.60 -7.67 10.79
N LEU A 170 -2.02 -6.44 10.50
CA LEU A 170 -1.82 -5.26 11.36
C LEU A 170 -2.89 -5.14 12.46
N CYS A 171 -4.14 -5.53 12.18
CA CYS A 171 -5.24 -5.55 13.14
C CYS A 171 -5.07 -6.65 14.19
N GLU A 172 -4.53 -7.82 13.85
CA GLU A 172 -4.15 -8.84 14.86
C GLU A 172 -3.09 -8.34 15.84
N LEU A 173 -2.28 -7.34 15.47
CA LEU A 173 -1.32 -6.67 16.36
C LEU A 173 -1.95 -5.51 17.16
N LEU A 174 -3.09 -4.98 16.73
CA LEU A 174 -3.78 -3.83 17.36
C LEU A 174 -4.96 -4.24 18.24
N TRP A 175 -5.47 -5.48 18.12
CA TRP A 175 -6.59 -6.02 18.89
C TRP A 175 -6.19 -7.10 19.92
N LYS A 176 -4.89 -7.23 20.20
CA LYS A 176 -4.34 -8.21 21.15
C LYS A 176 -4.02 -7.64 22.53
N ASP A 177 -4.74 -6.60 22.93
CA ASP A 177 -4.91 -6.15 24.31
C ASP A 177 -6.40 -6.24 24.69
#